data_AF-A0A258C7I6-F1
#
_entry.id   AF-A0A258C7I6-F1
#
_cell.length_a   1.000
_cell.length_b   1.000
_cell.length_c   1.000
_cell.angle_alpha   90.00
_cell.angle_beta   90.00
_cell.angle_gamma   90.00
#
_symmetry.space_group_name_H-M   'P 1'
#
loop_
_entity.id
_entity.type
_entity.pdbx_description
1 polymer ?
#
loop_
_entity_poly.entity_id
_entity_poly.type
_entity_poly.pdbx_seq_one_letter_code
_entity_poly.pdbx_strand_id
1 'polypeptide(L)'
;MTFWRILILTALSILAFAGNSLLSRAAFTLTEIDANSFTLVRLTAGALTLLLLVWWEQRQLRIAGSWPGALSLFGYAILFSYAYLQLDTATGALILFAAVQLTMLLYSVRQREQVTRWQWLCALMALSG
;
A
#
# COMPACT_ATOMS: atom_id res chain seq x y z
N MET A 1 18.58 -7.36 13.87
CA MET A 1 17.13 -7.22 14.14
C MET A 1 16.65 -8.50 14.79
N THR A 2 16.07 -8.46 16.00
CA THR A 2 15.58 -9.66 16.70
C THR A 2 14.33 -10.20 16.02
N PHE A 3 14.19 -11.52 15.90
CA PHE A 3 13.05 -12.20 15.26
C PHE A 3 11.69 -11.67 15.75
N TRP A 4 11.53 -11.52 17.07
CA TRP A 4 10.32 -11.00 17.71
C TRP A 4 9.93 -9.60 17.25
N ARG A 5 10.91 -8.72 17.03
CA ARG A 5 10.65 -7.35 16.56
C ARG A 5 10.09 -7.37 15.15
N ILE A 6 10.62 -8.23 14.29
CA ILE A 6 10.11 -8.39 12.91
C ILE A 6 8.67 -8.91 12.96
N LEU A 7 8.41 -9.94 13.77
CA LEU A 7 7.08 -10.55 13.87
C LEU A 7 6.02 -9.54 14.34
N ILE A 8 6.32 -8.76 15.39
CA ILE A 8 5.41 -7.73 15.91
C ILE A 8 5.16 -6.62 14.87
N LEU A 9 6.22 -6.11 14.24
CA LEU A 9 6.10 -5.06 13.22
C LEU A 9 5.32 -5.53 12.00
N THR A 10 5.54 -6.77 11.55
CA THR A 10 4.78 -7.38 10.45
C THR A 10 3.31 -7.54 10.81
N ALA A 11 3.00 -8.05 12.01
CA ALA A 11 1.62 -8.21 12.47
C ALA A 11 0.89 -6.86 12.56
N LEU A 12 1.54 -5.83 13.11
CA LEU A 12 1.00 -4.47 13.15
C LEU A 12 0.77 -3.91 11.74
N SER A 13 1.70 -4.14 10.82
CA SER A 13 1.58 -3.68 9.42
C SER A 13 0.39 -4.33 8.72
N ILE A 14 0.23 -5.66 8.84
CA ILE A 14 -0.89 -6.39 8.22
C ILE A 14 -2.23 -5.95 8.84
N LEU A 15 -2.28 -5.75 10.16
CA LEU A 15 -3.50 -5.30 10.85
C LEU A 15 -3.88 -3.87 10.43
N ALA A 16 -2.91 -2.97 10.30
CA ALA A 16 -3.14 -1.62 9.77
C ALA A 16 -3.64 -1.67 8.32
N PHE A 17 -3.10 -2.56 7.49
CA PHE A 17 -3.52 -2.72 6.10
C PHE A 17 -4.96 -3.25 5.99
N ALA A 18 -5.33 -4.25 6.82
CA ALA A 18 -6.69 -4.77 6.89
C ALA A 18 -7.67 -3.69 7.38
N GLY A 19 -7.30 -2.95 8.44
CA GLY A 19 -8.09 -1.84 8.97
C GLY A 19 -8.31 -0.73 7.94
N ASN A 20 -7.28 -0.38 7.16
CA ASN A 20 -7.38 0.62 6.10
C ASN A 20 -8.44 0.26 5.05
N SER A 21 -8.53 -1.00 4.63
CA SER A 21 -9.57 -1.45 3.69
C SER A 21 -10.97 -1.37 4.29
N LEU A 22 -11.13 -1.71 5.58
CA LEU A 22 -12.41 -1.61 6.27
C LEU A 22 -12.87 -0.15 6.42
N LEU A 23 -11.96 0.74 6.85
CA LEU A 23 -12.23 2.18 6.96
C LEU A 23 -12.55 2.80 5.60
N SER A 24 -11.83 2.38 4.54
CA SER A 24 -12.09 2.85 3.18
C SER A 24 -13.48 2.45 2.70
N ARG A 25 -13.90 1.21 2.96
CA ARG A 25 -15.26 0.77 2.65
C ARG A 25 -16.29 1.54 3.47
N ALA A 26 -16.07 1.66 4.78
CA ALA A 26 -16.97 2.39 5.67
C ALA A 26 -17.19 3.84 5.21
N ALA A 27 -16.15 4.51 4.71
CA ALA A 27 -16.28 5.84 4.14
C ALA A 27 -17.27 5.87 2.96
N PHE A 28 -17.14 4.96 1.98
CA PHE A 28 -18.07 4.91 0.84
C PHE A 28 -19.47 4.35 1.17
N THR A 29 -19.62 3.56 2.23
CA THR A 29 -20.93 2.96 2.59
C THR A 29 -21.72 3.78 3.62
N LEU A 30 -21.03 4.47 4.53
CA LEU A 30 -21.66 5.21 5.65
C LEU A 30 -21.69 6.72 5.41
N THR A 31 -20.99 7.23 4.39
CA THR A 31 -20.93 8.66 4.08
C THR A 31 -21.10 8.88 2.58
N GLU A 32 -21.53 10.07 2.17
CA GLU A 32 -21.68 10.45 0.75
C GLU A 32 -20.35 10.95 0.13
N ILE A 33 -19.21 10.42 0.59
CA ILE A 33 -17.91 10.86 0.10
C ILE A 33 -17.67 10.37 -1.33
N ASP A 34 -17.25 11.28 -2.21
CA ASP A 34 -16.84 10.94 -3.57
C ASP A 34 -15.37 10.48 -3.63
N ALA A 35 -15.00 9.80 -4.72
CA ALA A 35 -13.65 9.26 -4.89
C ALA A 35 -12.54 10.33 -4.88
N ASN A 36 -12.83 11.57 -5.32
CA ASN A 36 -11.82 12.63 -5.32
C ASN A 36 -11.57 13.13 -3.90
N SER A 37 -12.63 13.43 -3.16
CA SER A 37 -12.52 13.83 -1.75
C SER A 37 -11.83 12.75 -0.91
N PHE A 38 -12.18 11.48 -1.12
CA PHE A 38 -11.52 10.35 -0.47
C PHE A 38 -10.02 10.28 -0.76
N THR A 39 -9.62 10.45 -2.03
CA THR A 39 -8.22 10.48 -2.44
C THR A 39 -7.46 11.63 -1.78
N LEU A 40 -8.04 12.83 -1.78
CA LEU A 40 -7.45 14.03 -1.19
C LEU A 40 -7.24 13.88 0.31
N VAL A 41 -8.26 13.37 1.04
CA VAL A 41 -8.15 13.12 2.48
C VAL A 41 -7.02 12.13 2.78
N ARG A 42 -6.91 11.03 2.02
CA ARG A 42 -5.83 10.05 2.22
C ARG A 42 -4.44 10.62 1.94
N LEU A 43 -4.28 11.37 0.85
CA LEU A 43 -2.98 11.96 0.50
C LEU A 43 -2.56 13.05 1.50
N THR A 44 -3.50 13.90 1.91
CA THR A 44 -3.22 14.93 2.94
C THR A 44 -2.92 14.32 4.29
N ALA A 45 -3.67 13.31 4.75
CA ALA A 45 -3.38 12.60 5.99
C ALA A 45 -2.00 11.91 5.95
N GLY A 46 -1.65 11.27 4.82
CA GLY A 46 -0.33 10.67 4.64
C GLY A 46 0.80 11.69 4.68
N ALA A 47 0.63 12.84 4.00
CA ALA A 47 1.59 13.94 4.02
C ALA A 47 1.77 14.52 5.43
N LEU A 48 0.68 14.74 6.16
CA LEU A 48 0.71 15.22 7.55
C LEU A 48 1.39 14.20 8.47
N THR A 49 1.10 12.91 8.32
CA THR A 49 1.73 11.85 9.11
C THR A 49 3.23 11.79 8.88
N LEU A 50 3.67 11.89 7.62
CA LEU A 50 5.10 11.96 7.29
C LEU A 50 5.76 13.21 7.87
N LEU A 51 5.09 14.37 7.80
CA LEU A 51 5.59 15.62 8.38
C LEU A 51 5.76 15.50 9.89
N LEU A 52 4.79 14.90 10.58
CA LEU A 52 4.87 14.62 12.02
C LEU A 52 6.02 13.66 12.36
N LEU A 53 6.23 12.60 11.57
CA LEU A 53 7.32 11.65 11.76
C LEU A 53 8.70 12.32 11.57
N VAL A 54 8.87 13.14 10.52
CA VAL A 54 10.12 13.88 10.29
C VAL A 54 10.39 14.86 11.42
N TRP A 55 9.34 15.55 11.89
CA TRP A 55 9.44 16.47 13.02
C TRP A 55 9.81 15.76 14.32
N TRP A 56 9.18 14.61 14.61
CA TRP A 56 9.48 13.79 15.77
C TRP A 56 10.92 13.27 15.75
N GLU A 57 11.41 12.79 14.60
CA GLU A 57 12.79 12.31 14.45
C GLU A 57 13.82 13.45 14.47
N GLN A 58 13.41 14.73 14.60
CA GLN A 58 14.25 15.93 14.52
C GLN A 58 15.14 15.95 13.26
N ARG A 59 14.69 15.28 12.19
CA ARG A 59 15.42 15.25 10.93
C ARG A 59 15.19 16.55 10.19
N GLN A 60 16.25 17.08 9.56
CA GLN A 60 16.07 18.20 8.67
C GLN A 60 15.15 17.81 7.51
N LEU A 61 14.19 18.69 7.21
CA LEU A 61 13.31 18.57 6.05
C LEU A 61 14.15 18.65 4.77
N ARG A 62 14.67 17.50 4.33
CA ARG A 62 15.24 17.37 3.00
C ARG A 62 14.10 17.15 2.03
N ILE A 63 13.95 18.08 1.09
CA ILE A 63 13.08 17.89 -0.07
C ILE A 63 13.74 16.79 -0.91
N ALA A 64 13.31 15.55 -0.68
CA ALA A 64 13.68 14.38 -1.44
C ALA A 64 12.40 13.80 -2.04
N GLY A 65 12.31 13.83 -3.35
CA GLY A 65 11.14 13.37 -4.10
C GLY A 65 11.40 13.52 -5.59
N SER A 66 10.93 12.56 -6.38
CA SER A 66 11.02 12.61 -7.83
C SER A 66 9.64 12.88 -8.41
N TRP A 67 9.56 13.77 -9.39
CA TRP A 67 8.31 14.04 -10.12
C TRP A 67 7.66 12.77 -10.70
N PRO A 68 8.42 11.80 -11.28
CA PRO A 68 7.84 10.54 -11.72
C PRO A 68 7.24 9.71 -10.58
N GLY A 69 7.88 9.69 -9.40
CA GLY A 69 7.37 8.98 -8.23
C GLY A 69 6.07 9.60 -7.70
N ALA A 70 6.01 10.94 -7.63
CA ALA A 70 4.81 11.66 -7.23
C ALA A 70 3.65 11.42 -8.20
N LEU A 71 3.91 11.49 -9.52
CA LEU A 71 2.88 11.24 -10.53
C LEU A 71 2.40 9.79 -10.51
N SER A 72 3.31 8.83 -10.30
CA SER A 72 2.96 7.42 -10.13
C SER A 72 2.09 7.19 -8.89
N LEU A 73 2.45 7.80 -7.76
CA LEU A 73 1.68 7.71 -6.52
C LEU A 73 0.28 8.30 -6.67
N PHE A 74 0.19 9.47 -7.32
CA PHE A 74 -1.08 10.14 -7.57
C PHE A 74 -1.98 9.34 -8.52
N GLY A 75 -1.41 8.85 -9.63
CA GLY A 75 -2.12 7.99 -10.56
C GLY A 75 -2.65 6.73 -9.87
N TYR A 76 -1.80 6.05 -9.10
CA TYR A 76 -2.21 4.91 -8.29
C TYR A 76 -3.38 5.26 -7.36
N ALA A 77 -3.31 6.38 -6.62
CA ALA A 77 -4.33 6.75 -5.64
C ALA A 77 -5.70 7.04 -6.27
N ILE A 78 -5.73 7.68 -7.45
CA ILE A 78 -6.98 7.90 -8.20
C ILE A 78 -7.55 6.57 -8.68
N LEU A 79 -6.78 5.78 -9.42
CA LEU A 79 -7.27 4.51 -9.97
C LEU A 79 -7.78 3.60 -8.86
N PHE A 80 -7.08 3.57 -7.72
CA PHE A 80 -7.46 2.79 -6.57
C PHE A 80 -8.77 3.26 -5.92
N SER A 81 -8.98 4.58 -5.81
CA SER A 81 -10.21 5.13 -5.22
C SER A 81 -11.43 4.88 -6.11
N TYR A 82 -11.28 4.97 -7.44
CA TYR A 82 -12.33 4.60 -8.38
C TYR A 82 -12.63 3.10 -8.38
N ALA A 83 -11.61 2.25 -8.21
CA ALA A 83 -11.79 0.81 -8.12
C ALA A 83 -12.71 0.42 -6.95
N TYR A 84 -12.66 1.12 -5.81
CA TYR A 84 -13.54 0.84 -4.67
C TYR A 84 -15.03 1.09 -4.92
N LEU A 85 -15.38 1.93 -5.92
CA LEU A 85 -16.77 2.14 -6.31
C LEU A 85 -17.36 0.93 -7.05
N GLN A 86 -16.51 0.17 -7.75
CA GLN A 86 -16.97 -0.93 -8.62
C GLN A 86 -16.62 -2.33 -8.11
N LEU A 87 -15.61 -2.45 -7.25
CA LEU A 87 -15.15 -3.74 -6.72
C LEU A 87 -15.51 -3.91 -5.25
N ASP A 88 -15.95 -5.12 -4.91
CA ASP A 88 -16.06 -5.58 -3.53
C ASP A 88 -14.70 -5.61 -2.83
N THR A 89 -14.70 -5.44 -1.51
CA THR A 89 -13.47 -5.27 -0.72
C THR A 89 -12.56 -6.49 -0.82
N ALA A 90 -13.15 -7.69 -0.85
CA ALA A 90 -12.41 -8.94 -0.97
C ALA A 90 -11.78 -9.08 -2.37
N THR A 91 -12.55 -8.86 -3.43
CA THR A 91 -12.07 -8.96 -4.82
C THR A 91 -11.01 -7.91 -5.12
N GLY A 92 -11.23 -6.67 -4.69
CA GLY A 92 -10.24 -5.59 -4.82
C GLY A 92 -8.95 -5.88 -4.06
N ALA A 93 -9.02 -6.46 -2.86
CA ALA A 93 -7.84 -6.86 -2.11
C ALA A 93 -7.05 -7.96 -2.82
N LEU A 94 -7.72 -9.01 -3.30
CA LEU A 94 -7.07 -10.11 -4.05
C LEU A 94 -6.36 -9.59 -5.31
N ILE A 95 -7.04 -8.75 -6.09
CA ILE A 95 -6.45 -8.17 -7.30
C ILE A 95 -5.24 -7.29 -6.95
N LEU A 96 -5.34 -6.45 -5.91
CA LEU A 96 -4.25 -5.59 -5.49
C LEU A 96 -3.04 -6.40 -5.00
N PHE A 97 -3.26 -7.40 -4.14
CA PHE A 97 -2.19 -8.24 -3.62
C PHE A 97 -1.51 -9.04 -4.74
N ALA A 98 -2.29 -9.62 -5.66
CA ALA A 98 -1.75 -10.32 -6.82
C ALA A 98 -0.92 -9.37 -7.72
N ALA A 99 -1.43 -8.16 -8.00
CA ALA A 99 -0.75 -7.17 -8.81
C ALA A 99 0.57 -6.69 -8.17
N VAL A 100 0.56 -6.42 -6.86
CA VAL A 100 1.76 -6.00 -6.11
C VAL A 100 2.78 -7.14 -6.08
N GLN A 101 2.35 -8.37 -5.79
CA GLN A 101 3.23 -9.52 -5.75
C GLN A 101 3.88 -9.78 -7.12
N LEU A 102 3.08 -9.70 -8.20
CA LEU A 102 3.56 -9.90 -9.56
C LEU A 102 4.54 -8.80 -9.99
N THR A 103 4.26 -7.54 -9.66
CA THR A 103 5.16 -6.42 -10.00
C THR A 103 6.48 -6.50 -9.24
N MET A 104 6.48 -6.85 -7.95
CA MET A 104 7.71 -7.09 -7.19
C MET A 104 8.54 -8.22 -7.80
N LEU A 105 7.91 -9.34 -8.15
CA LEU A 105 8.56 -10.49 -8.77
C LEU A 105 9.15 -10.15 -10.15
N LEU A 106 8.37 -9.51 -11.03
CA LEU A 106 8.84 -9.06 -12.35
C LEU A 106 10.03 -8.10 -12.22
N TYR A 107 9.98 -7.20 -11.25
CA TYR A 107 11.05 -6.25 -11.00
C TYR A 107 12.32 -6.93 -10.50
N SER A 108 12.22 -7.86 -9.53
CA SER A 108 13.37 -8.64 -9.05
C SER A 108 14.00 -9.48 -10.17
N VAL A 109 13.19 -10.10 -11.05
CA VAL A 109 13.70 -10.82 -12.24
C VAL A 109 14.42 -9.86 -13.18
N ARG A 110 13.87 -8.67 -13.43
CA ARG A 110 14.50 -7.63 -14.27
C ARG A 110 15.84 -7.14 -13.68
N GLN A 111 15.95 -7.06 -12.35
CA GLN A 111 17.20 -6.70 -11.66
C GLN A 111 18.22 -7.84 -11.57
N ARG A 112 17.94 -9.02 -12.16
CA ARG A 112 18.76 -10.23 -12.08
C ARG A 112 19.02 -10.70 -10.65
N GLU A 113 18.13 -10.37 -9.71
CA GLU A 113 18.18 -10.95 -8.37
C GLU A 113 17.87 -12.44 -8.45
N GLN A 114 18.63 -13.27 -7.73
CA GLN A 114 18.42 -14.71 -7.72
C GLN A 114 17.19 -15.07 -6.88
N VAL A 115 16.03 -15.11 -7.53
CA VAL A 115 14.78 -15.54 -6.91
C VAL A 115 14.88 -17.02 -6.58
N THR A 116 14.85 -17.36 -5.29
CA THR A 116 15.03 -18.74 -4.82
C THR A 116 13.79 -19.58 -5.12
N ARG A 117 13.94 -20.90 -5.30
CA ARG A 117 12.80 -21.83 -5.54
C ARG A 117 11.70 -21.73 -4.47
N TRP A 118 12.07 -21.45 -3.23
CA TRP A 118 11.13 -21.22 -2.13
C TRP A 118 10.33 -19.93 -2.27
N GLN A 119 10.91 -18.85 -2.83
CA GLN A 119 10.18 -17.61 -3.06
C GLN A 119 9.11 -17.78 -4.13
N TRP A 120 9.38 -18.59 -5.16
CA TRP A 120 8.38 -18.96 -6.17
C TRP A 120 7.23 -19.79 -5.57
N LEU A 121 7.54 -20.77 -4.71
CA LEU A 121 6.53 -21.56 -4.00
C LEU A 121 5.68 -20.69 -3.08
N CYS A 122 6.30 -19.80 -2.29
CA CYS A 122 5.58 -18.87 -1.44
C CYS A 122 4.74 -17.88 -2.25
N ALA A 123 5.23 -17.40 -3.40
CA ALA A 123 4.48 -16.52 -4.28
C ALA A 123 3.26 -17.23 -4.89
N LEU A 124 3.41 -18.48 -5.34
CA LEU A 124 2.30 -19.30 -5.83
C LEU A 124 1.27 -19.58 -4.75
N MET A 125 1.71 -19.92 -3.53
CA MET A 125 0.80 -20.09 -2.39
C MET A 125 0.08 -18.79 -2.03
N ALA A 126 0.78 -17.65 -2.03
CA ALA A 126 0.18 -16.35 -1.78
C ALA A 126 -0.84 -15.93 -2.86
N LEU A 127 -0.62 -16.32 -4.11
CA LEU A 127 -1.55 -16.08 -5.23
C LEU A 127 -2.76 -17.02 -5.22
N SER A 128 -2.65 -18.18 -4.56
CA SER A 128 -3.77 -19.13 -4.40
C SER A 128 -4.71 -18.78 -3.24
N GLY A 129 -4.36 -17.76 -2.44
CA GLY A 129 -5.16 -17.24 -1.33
C GLY A 129 -6.41 -16.51 -1.80
#